data_AF-A0A536T685-F1
#
_entry.id   AF-A0A536T685-F1
#
_cell.length_a   1.000
_cell.length_b   1.000
_cell.length_c   1.000
_cell.angle_alpha   90.00
_cell.angle_beta   90.00
_cell.angle_gamma   90.00
#
_symmetry.space_group_name_H-M   'P 1'
#
loop_
_entity.id
_entity.type
_entity.pdbx_description
1 polymer ?
#
loop_
_entity_poly.entity_id
_entity_poly.type
_entity_poly.pdbx_seq_one_letter_code
_entity_poly.pdbx_strand_id
1 'polypeptide(L)'
;RFVVVNEQFWRGLSDADRTIMQTALAKAVTTANAEIIKQESALVDTFAKGGMTVITPNVAAFRDAVIKAVPPKFESRWGKGTFERLQSLA
;
A
#
# COMPACT_ATOMS: atom_id res chain seq x y z
N ARG A 1 0.51 4.49 -1.49
CA ARG A 1 0.85 5.71 -0.70
C ARG A 1 -0.31 6.67 -0.77
N PHE A 2 -0.68 7.27 0.35
CA PHE A 2 -1.77 8.26 0.39
C PHE A 2 -1.14 9.64 0.60
N VAL A 3 -1.30 10.52 -0.39
CA VAL A 3 -0.85 11.92 -0.30
C VAL A 3 -2.09 12.77 -0.14
N VAL A 4 -2.10 13.62 0.88
CA VAL A 4 -3.21 14.50 1.20
C VAL A 4 -2.81 15.95 1.03
N VAL A 5 -3.75 16.76 0.57
CA VAL A 5 -3.64 18.20 0.46
C VAL A 5 -4.86 18.82 1.14
N ASN A 6 -4.72 20.01 1.71
CA ASN A 6 -5.86 20.74 2.26
C ASN A 6 -6.89 21.02 1.14
N GLU A 7 -8.15 20.71 1.41
CA GLU A 7 -9.23 20.82 0.42
C GLU A 7 -9.48 22.26 -0.05
N GLN A 8 -9.46 23.23 0.85
CA GLN A 8 -9.68 24.64 0.50
C GLN A 8 -8.55 25.16 -0.38
N PHE A 9 -7.30 24.83 -0.03
CA PHE A 9 -6.14 25.13 -0.85
C PHE A 9 -6.26 24.49 -2.24
N TRP A 10 -6.59 23.20 -2.30
CA TRP A 10 -6.74 22.47 -3.56
C TRP A 10 -7.82 23.05 -4.47
N ARG A 11 -8.95 23.46 -3.89
CA ARG A 11 -10.03 24.13 -4.62
C ARG A 11 -9.66 25.51 -5.12
N GLY A 12 -8.80 26.22 -4.39
CA GLY A 12 -8.29 27.54 -4.75
C GLY A 12 -7.30 27.55 -5.91
N LEU A 13 -6.77 26.39 -6.31
CA LEU A 13 -5.87 26.27 -7.47
C LEU A 13 -6.63 26.34 -8.79
N SER A 14 -5.96 26.87 -9.81
CA SER A 14 -6.44 26.79 -11.20
C SER A 14 -6.46 25.33 -11.69
N ASP A 15 -7.23 25.04 -12.75
CA ASP A 15 -7.23 23.71 -13.37
C ASP A 15 -5.85 23.31 -13.92
N ALA A 16 -5.09 24.29 -14.43
CA ALA A 16 -3.73 24.07 -14.90
C ALA A 16 -2.81 23.62 -13.76
N ASP A 17 -2.85 24.31 -12.61
CA ASP A 17 -2.03 23.97 -11.45
C ASP A 17 -2.45 22.62 -10.85
N ARG A 18 -3.75 22.36 -10.75
CA ARG A 18 -4.25 21.05 -10.31
C ARG A 18 -3.77 19.92 -11.22
N THR A 19 -3.71 20.17 -12.53
CA THR A 19 -3.21 19.18 -13.50
C THR A 19 -1.72 18.93 -13.30
N ILE A 20 -0.91 19.99 -13.16
CA ILE A 20 0.53 19.88 -12.90
C ILE A 20 0.79 19.07 -11.63
N MET A 21 0.08 19.39 -10.54
CA MET A 21 0.21 18.70 -9.26
C MET A 21 -0.15 17.21 -9.36
N GLN A 22 -1.25 16.88 -10.05
CA GLN A 22 -1.65 15.48 -10.27
C GLN A 22 -0.64 14.70 -11.12
N THR A 23 -0.12 15.30 -12.21
CA THR A 23 0.89 14.67 -13.05
C THR A 23 2.20 14.45 -12.28
N ALA A 24 2.65 15.45 -11.52
CA ALA A 24 3.84 15.33 -10.68
C ALA A 24 3.67 14.22 -9.64
N LEU A 25 2.51 14.16 -8.98
CA LEU A 25 2.20 13.12 -8.00
C LEU A 25 2.18 11.72 -8.64
N ALA A 26 1.56 11.56 -9.80
CA ALA A 26 1.53 10.27 -10.52
C ALA A 26 2.95 9.79 -10.84
N LYS A 27 3.80 10.67 -11.38
CA LYS A 27 5.22 10.37 -11.66
C LYS A 27 5.98 10.00 -10.37
N ALA A 28 5.78 10.76 -9.29
CA ALA A 28 6.43 10.51 -8.02
C ALA A 28 6.02 9.16 -7.42
N VAL A 29 4.73 8.80 -7.47
CA VAL A 29 4.23 7.50 -7.00
C VAL A 29 4.84 6.35 -7.80
N THR A 30 4.85 6.44 -9.13
CA THR A 30 5.46 5.41 -9.99
C THR A 30 6.94 5.24 -9.67
N THR A 31 7.69 6.35 -9.57
CA THR A 31 9.12 6.32 -9.26
C THR A 31 9.39 5.71 -7.89
N ALA A 32 8.65 6.16 -6.87
CA ALA A 32 8.85 5.70 -5.50
C ALA A 32 8.44 4.24 -5.30
N ASN A 33 7.47 3.72 -6.06
CA ASN A 33 7.12 2.31 -6.04
C ASN A 33 8.24 1.45 -6.67
N ALA A 34 8.79 1.87 -7.81
CA ALA A 34 9.89 1.17 -8.46
C ALA A 34 11.14 1.10 -7.57
N GLU A 35 11.52 2.22 -6.94
CA GLU A 35 12.67 2.27 -6.05
C GLU A 35 12.48 1.41 -4.80
N ILE A 36 11.28 1.37 -4.21
CA ILE A 36 11.02 0.48 -3.06
C ILE A 36 11.11 -0.98 -3.44
N ILE A 37 10.47 -1.40 -4.53
CA ILE A 37 10.51 -2.80 -4.96
C ILE A 37 11.98 -3.23 -5.18
N LYS A 38 12.78 -2.37 -5.80
CA LYS A 38 14.21 -2.59 -5.99
C LYS A 38 14.96 -2.68 -4.66
N GLN A 39 14.71 -1.77 -3.72
CA GLN A 39 15.35 -1.77 -2.40
C GLN A 39 14.95 -3.00 -1.59
N GLU A 40 13.66 -3.34 -1.50
CA GLU A 40 13.16 -4.51 -0.79
C GLU A 40 13.80 -5.80 -1.32
N SER A 41 13.90 -5.96 -2.64
CA SER A 41 14.58 -7.11 -3.25
C SER A 41 16.08 -7.16 -2.91
N ALA A 42 16.77 -6.02 -2.89
CA ALA A 42 18.21 -5.97 -2.60
C ALA A 42 18.52 -6.12 -1.10
N LEU A 43 17.60 -5.69 -0.23
CA LEU A 43 17.79 -5.72 1.21
C LEU A 43 17.75 -7.15 1.76
N VAL A 44 16.96 -8.05 1.17
CA VAL A 44 16.97 -9.47 1.55
C VAL A 44 18.38 -10.06 1.48
N ASP A 45 19.08 -9.86 0.35
CA ASP A 45 20.46 -10.32 0.16
C ASP A 45 21.43 -9.60 1.08
N THR A 46 21.22 -8.30 1.30
CA THR A 46 22.06 -7.49 2.19
C THR A 46 21.99 -8.00 3.62
N PHE A 47 20.79 -8.30 4.11
CA PHE A 47 20.58 -8.85 5.46
C PHE A 47 21.17 -10.25 5.59
N ALA A 48 21.00 -11.11 4.59
CA ALA A 48 21.60 -12.44 4.58
C ALA A 48 23.15 -12.37 4.65
N LYS A 49 23.77 -11.51 3.83
CA LYS A 49 25.22 -11.28 3.87
C LYS A 49 25.69 -10.65 5.18
N GLY A 50 24.84 -9.85 5.83
CA GLY A 50 25.06 -9.29 7.15
C GLY A 50 24.93 -10.29 8.31
N GLY A 51 24.64 -11.57 8.02
CA GLY A 51 24.56 -12.63 9.02
C GLY A 51 23.15 -12.93 9.53
N MET A 52 22.11 -12.33 8.95
CA MET A 52 20.72 -12.67 9.30
C MET A 52 20.26 -13.95 8.60
N THR A 53 19.51 -14.78 9.33
CA THR A 53 18.76 -15.90 8.74
C THR A 53 17.44 -15.38 8.16
N VAL A 54 17.30 -15.40 6.84
CA VAL A 54 16.04 -15.04 6.15
C VAL A 54 15.18 -16.30 5.99
N ILE A 55 13.94 -16.27 6.46
CA ILE A 55 13.02 -17.41 6.47
C ILE A 55 11.79 -17.07 5.63
N THR A 56 11.41 -17.95 4.71
CA THR A 56 10.14 -17.89 4.00
C THR A 56 9.11 -18.77 4.73
N PRO A 57 8.11 -18.20 5.42
CA PRO A 57 7.11 -18.99 6.15
C PRO A 57 6.02 -19.53 5.21
N ASN A 58 5.15 -20.39 5.76
CA ASN A 58 3.90 -20.76 5.09
C ASN A 58 2.93 -19.57 5.07
N VAL A 59 3.03 -18.72 4.04
CA VAL A 59 2.22 -17.51 3.90
C VAL A 59 0.71 -17.80 3.89
N ALA A 60 0.28 -18.95 3.37
CA ALA A 60 -1.13 -19.33 3.34
C ALA A 60 -1.70 -19.51 4.75
N ALA A 61 -0.99 -20.22 5.63
CA ALA A 61 -1.43 -20.43 7.01
C ALA A 61 -1.59 -19.11 7.78
N PHE A 62 -0.67 -18.15 7.59
CA PHE A 62 -0.78 -16.82 8.19
C PHE A 62 -1.97 -16.04 7.62
N ARG A 63 -2.17 -16.07 6.29
CA ARG A 63 -3.28 -15.40 5.63
C ARG A 63 -4.62 -15.94 6.13
N ASP A 64 -4.78 -17.25 6.21
CA ASP A 64 -6.03 -17.89 6.66
C ASP A 64 -6.36 -17.52 8.11
N ALA A 65 -5.37 -17.53 9.00
CA ALA A 65 -5.54 -17.10 10.38
C ALA A 65 -6.02 -15.65 10.49
N VAL A 66 -5.49 -14.75 9.66
CA VAL A 66 -5.88 -13.34 9.63
C VAL A 66 -7.29 -13.16 9.05
N ILE A 67 -7.60 -13.80 7.91
CA ILE A 67 -8.92 -13.69 7.26
C ILE A 67 -10.02 -14.24 8.17
N LYS A 68 -9.75 -15.28 8.96
CA LYS A 68 -10.72 -15.80 9.93
C LYS A 68 -10.99 -14.83 11.10
N ALA A 69 -9.99 -14.03 11.48
CA ALA A 69 -10.03 -13.28 12.74
C ALA A 69 -10.28 -11.78 12.57
N VAL A 70 -9.79 -11.16 11.50
CA VAL A 70 -9.74 -9.70 11.36
C VAL A 70 -11.02 -9.14 10.73
N PRO A 71 -11.47 -9.56 9.53
CA PRO A 71 -12.70 -9.05 8.93
C PRO A 71 -13.91 -9.06 9.88
N PRO A 72 -14.22 -10.15 10.62
CA PRO A 72 -15.35 -10.16 11.55
C PRO A 72 -15.26 -9.11 12.66
N LYS A 73 -14.04 -8.77 13.12
CA LYS A 73 -13.84 -7.75 14.17
C LYS A 73 -14.15 -6.33 13.71
N PHE A 74 -14.12 -6.09 12.40
CA PHE A 74 -14.24 -4.75 11.83
C PHE A 74 -15.46 -4.57 10.92
N GLU A 75 -16.31 -5.58 10.74
CA GLU A 75 -17.55 -5.46 9.94
C GLU A 75 -18.42 -4.27 10.36
N SER A 76 -18.52 -3.99 11.66
CA SER A 76 -19.29 -2.85 12.17
C SER A 76 -18.74 -1.48 11.74
N ARG A 77 -17.44 -1.41 11.41
CA ARG A 77 -16.76 -0.18 11.00
C ARG A 77 -16.58 -0.08 9.49
N TRP A 78 -16.31 -1.21 8.84
CA TRP A 78 -16.05 -1.28 7.40
C TRP A 78 -17.33 -1.46 6.58
N GLY A 79 -18.41 -1.91 7.22
CA GLY A 79 -19.58 -2.46 6.55
C GLY A 79 -19.43 -3.95 6.31
N LYS A 80 -20.52 -4.69 6.53
CA LYS A 80 -20.59 -6.14 6.29
C LYS A 80 -20.30 -6.43 4.81
N GLY A 81 -19.43 -7.41 4.54
CA GLY A 81 -19.08 -7.79 3.16
C GLY A 81 -18.01 -6.92 2.50
N THR A 82 -17.50 -5.87 3.17
CA THR A 82 -16.53 -4.95 2.56
C THR A 82 -15.19 -5.61 2.28
N PHE A 83 -14.71 -6.48 3.18
CA PHE A 83 -13.43 -7.16 2.98
C PHE A 83 -13.49 -8.13 1.79
N GLU A 84 -14.55 -8.93 1.70
CA GLU A 84 -14.78 -9.91 0.64
C GLU A 84 -14.87 -9.23 -0.72
N ARG A 85 -15.57 -8.08 -0.78
CA ARG A 85 -15.63 -7.27 -2.00
C ARG A 85 -14.27 -6.73 -2.42
N LEU A 86 -13.44 -6.28 -1.49
CA LEU A 86 -12.09 -5.81 -1.82
C LEU A 86 -11.19 -6.96 -2.28
N GLN A 87 -11.31 -8.13 -1.64
CA GLN A 87 -10.57 -9.32 -2.01
C GLN A 87 -10.88 -9.77 -3.44
N SER A 88 -12.12 -9.61 -3.92
CA SER A 88 -12.50 -9.98 -5.28
C SER A 88 -12.05 -8.98 -6.37
N LEU A 89 -11.48 -7.83 -6.00
CA LEU A 89 -10.96 -6.84 -6.95
C LEU A 89 -9.49 -7.07 -7.32
N ALA A 90 -8.80 -7.92 -6.56
CA ALA A 90 -7.40 -8.29 -6.77
C ALA A 90 -7.30 -9.58 -7.59
#